data_AF-A0A950KG03-F1
#
_entry.id   AF-A0A950KG03-F1
#
_cell.length_a   1.000
_cell.length_b   1.000
_cell.length_c   1.000
_cell.angle_alpha   90.00
_cell.angle_beta   90.00
_cell.angle_gamma   90.00
#
_symmetry.space_group_name_H-M   'P 1'
#
loop_
_entity.id
_entity.type
_entity.pdbx_description
1 polymer ?
#
loop_
_entity_poly.entity_id
_entity_poly.type
_entity_poly.pdbx_seq_one_letter_code
_entity_poly.pdbx_strand_id
1 'polypeptide(L)'
;MSGWPKDRKQLGKEHIRYDGPAKVSGRATYASDRQPDGWLYGMILRSRWPAARIRSIDLQPALRLPGIRAAVLAGSPPFTVRYYGDELAAVAGLSKQACLDALRAIRVEADSLPFVVEEQAALREGAPAVFENQPNASEPRLMETGDVDAGFQKADQIVEGIFQTPVQLHQCLETHGNTIQWNGDGVICWASTQGIFSVQDGLSDNLGVPLDRVRVITEFMGGGFGSKFGAGVEGALAARLSKEAGGVPVRLMLTRFDEALAVGNRPSSFQKVRLGAKKDGT
;
A
#
# COMPACT_ATOMS: atom_id res chain seq x y z
N MET A 1 28.53 -9.31 26.98
CA MET A 1 27.64 -8.65 27.97
C MET A 1 26.41 -9.51 28.23
N SER A 2 26.55 -10.65 28.92
CA SER A 2 25.43 -11.57 29.16
C SER A 2 25.29 -11.85 30.66
N GLY A 3 24.16 -11.43 31.24
CA GLY A 3 23.79 -11.85 32.60
C GLY A 3 23.19 -10.80 33.51
N TRP A 4 22.90 -9.57 33.06
CA TRP A 4 22.23 -8.58 33.90
C TRP A 4 20.84 -8.20 33.36
N PRO A 5 19.79 -8.21 34.20
CA PRO A 5 19.75 -8.80 35.55
C PRO A 5 19.79 -10.34 35.51
N LYS A 6 20.46 -10.96 36.49
CA LYS A 6 20.57 -12.44 36.63
C LYS A 6 19.19 -13.08 36.84
N ASP A 7 18.39 -12.47 37.72
CA ASP A 7 17.01 -12.88 37.97
C ASP A 7 16.03 -11.92 37.29
N ARG A 8 15.54 -12.34 36.12
CA ARG A 8 14.55 -11.56 35.37
C ARG A 8 13.18 -11.73 36.01
N LYS A 9 12.63 -10.65 36.56
CA LYS A 9 11.26 -10.67 37.10
C LYS A 9 10.21 -10.84 35.99
N GLN A 10 10.39 -10.12 34.88
CA GLN A 10 9.43 -10.03 33.78
C GLN A 10 9.95 -10.58 32.45
N LEU A 11 11.19 -10.27 32.08
CA LEU A 11 11.78 -10.63 30.79
C LEU A 11 11.94 -12.15 30.62
N GLY A 12 11.43 -12.70 29.52
CA GLY A 12 11.50 -14.13 29.20
C GLY A 12 10.46 -15.00 29.90
N LYS A 13 9.49 -14.39 30.60
CA LYS A 13 8.35 -15.09 31.20
C LYS A 13 7.08 -14.86 30.39
N GLU A 14 6.15 -15.81 30.48
CA GLU A 14 4.81 -15.66 29.94
C GLU A 14 4.01 -14.64 30.75
N HIS A 15 3.32 -13.74 30.06
CA HIS A 15 2.44 -12.74 30.65
C HIS A 15 1.17 -12.62 29.83
N ILE A 16 0.07 -12.26 30.49
CA ILE A 16 -1.12 -11.81 29.79
C ILE A 16 -0.79 -10.49 29.11
N ARG A 17 -1.02 -10.42 27.80
CA ARG A 17 -0.83 -9.18 27.07
C ARG A 17 -1.78 -8.11 27.59
N TYR A 18 -1.26 -6.91 27.84
CA TYR A 18 -2.04 -5.76 28.32
C TYR A 18 -3.25 -5.45 27.41
N ASP A 19 -3.06 -5.58 26.10
CA ASP A 19 -4.09 -5.33 25.08
C ASP A 19 -5.02 -6.53 24.83
N GLY A 20 -4.75 -7.69 25.44
CA GLY A 20 -5.47 -8.95 25.23
C GLY A 20 -6.95 -8.89 25.63
N PRO A 21 -7.29 -8.48 26.86
CA PRO A 21 -8.69 -8.42 27.32
C PRO A 21 -9.60 -7.58 26.43
N ALA A 22 -9.12 -6.44 25.92
CA ALA A 22 -9.90 -5.59 25.01
C ALA A 22 -10.19 -6.30 23.67
N LYS A 23 -9.20 -7.02 23.12
CA LYS A 23 -9.33 -7.75 21.85
C LYS A 23 -10.31 -8.91 21.95
N VAL A 24 -10.21 -9.73 23.00
CA VAL A 24 -11.06 -10.93 23.14
C VAL A 24 -12.50 -10.62 23.57
N SER A 25 -12.77 -9.40 24.05
CA SER A 25 -14.10 -8.96 24.45
C SER A 25 -14.81 -8.08 23.40
N GLY A 26 -14.15 -7.79 22.27
CA GLY A 26 -14.67 -6.87 21.26
C GLY A 26 -14.68 -5.39 21.69
N ARG A 27 -13.98 -5.05 22.79
CA ARG A 27 -13.85 -3.66 23.27
C ARG A 27 -12.68 -2.90 22.62
N ALA A 28 -11.83 -3.60 21.88
CA ALA A 28 -10.77 -2.99 21.10
C ALA A 28 -11.37 -2.23 19.91
N THR A 29 -11.05 -0.93 19.80
CA THR A 29 -11.49 -0.08 18.70
C THR A 29 -10.43 -0.02 17.61
N TYR A 30 -10.67 -0.70 16.50
CA TYR A 30 -9.81 -0.64 15.32
C TYR A 30 -10.09 0.62 14.51
N ALA A 31 -9.18 1.00 13.60
CA ALA A 31 -9.39 2.15 12.73
C ALA A 31 -10.68 2.01 11.90
N SER A 32 -10.97 0.78 11.45
CA SER A 32 -12.20 0.44 10.76
C SER A 32 -13.49 0.58 11.58
N ASP A 33 -13.40 0.58 12.91
CA ASP A 33 -14.53 0.78 13.85
C ASP A 33 -14.78 2.26 14.14
N ARG A 34 -13.85 3.15 13.78
CA ARG A 34 -14.01 4.59 13.97
C ARG A 34 -15.05 5.14 13.00
N GLN A 35 -16.19 5.49 13.57
CA GLN A 35 -17.34 6.07 12.89
C GLN A 35 -17.69 7.42 13.53
N PRO A 36 -16.92 8.49 13.25
CA PRO A 36 -17.30 9.84 13.67
C PRO A 36 -18.69 10.20 13.14
N ASP A 37 -19.43 11.03 13.87
CA ASP A 37 -20.80 11.38 13.49
C ASP A 37 -20.87 11.98 12.07
N GLY A 38 -21.84 11.49 11.30
CA GLY A 38 -22.09 11.98 9.93
C GLY A 38 -21.07 11.55 8.88
N TRP A 39 -20.18 10.59 9.18
CA TRP A 39 -19.16 10.13 8.23
C TRP A 39 -19.72 9.61 6.90
N LEU A 40 -18.89 9.69 5.86
CA LEU A 40 -19.17 9.21 4.50
C LEU A 40 -18.32 7.99 4.16
N TYR A 41 -18.88 7.08 3.36
CA TYR A 41 -18.13 5.98 2.77
C TYR A 41 -17.28 6.50 1.61
N GLY A 42 -15.97 6.30 1.68
CA GLY A 42 -15.05 6.52 0.56
C GLY A 42 -14.84 5.24 -0.25
N MET A 43 -14.80 5.33 -1.58
CA MET A 43 -14.38 4.22 -2.46
C MET A 43 -13.59 4.75 -3.66
N ILE A 44 -12.70 3.91 -4.19
CA ILE A 44 -11.77 4.25 -5.27
C ILE A 44 -12.22 3.56 -6.56
N LEU A 45 -12.31 4.32 -7.66
CA LEU A 45 -12.34 3.76 -9.01
C LEU A 45 -10.92 3.36 -9.40
N ARG A 46 -10.72 2.08 -9.69
CA ARG A 46 -9.44 1.53 -10.11
C ARG A 46 -9.41 1.23 -11.60
N SER A 47 -8.21 1.28 -12.18
CA SER A 47 -7.95 0.98 -13.58
C SER A 47 -8.26 -0.48 -13.89
N ARG A 48 -9.04 -0.69 -14.95
CA ARG A 48 -9.23 -2.00 -15.58
C ARG A 48 -8.16 -2.34 -16.61
N TRP A 49 -7.27 -1.40 -16.92
CA TRP A 49 -6.19 -1.57 -17.88
C TRP A 49 -4.87 -1.83 -17.15
N PRO A 50 -4.10 -2.86 -17.55
CA PRO A 50 -2.75 -3.08 -17.04
C PRO A 50 -1.78 -1.96 -17.42
N ALA A 51 -1.93 -1.37 -18.61
CA ALA A 51 -1.27 -0.13 -18.99
C ALA A 51 -2.15 0.67 -19.95
N ALA A 52 -2.32 1.96 -19.69
CA ALA A 52 -3.07 2.85 -20.56
C ALA A 52 -2.70 4.32 -20.33
N ARG A 53 -2.81 5.13 -21.38
CA ARG A 53 -2.81 6.59 -21.25
C ARG A 53 -4.23 7.06 -21.00
N ILE A 54 -4.49 7.56 -19.80
CA ILE A 54 -5.77 8.16 -19.43
C ILE A 54 -5.83 9.56 -20.03
N ARG A 55 -6.76 9.80 -20.95
CA ARG A 55 -6.95 11.10 -21.60
C ARG A 55 -7.84 12.02 -20.77
N SER A 56 -8.95 11.48 -20.28
CA SER A 56 -9.96 12.24 -19.55
C SER A 56 -10.74 11.34 -18.60
N ILE A 57 -11.25 11.92 -17.52
CA ILE A 57 -12.15 11.28 -16.56
C ILE A 57 -13.29 12.27 -16.27
N ASP A 58 -14.53 11.85 -16.50
CA ASP A 58 -15.73 12.63 -16.19
C ASP A 58 -16.40 12.09 -14.93
N LEU A 59 -16.37 12.90 -13.87
CA LEU A 59 -16.97 12.64 -12.56
C LEU A 59 -18.43 13.13 -12.46
N GLN A 60 -18.92 13.90 -13.43
CA GLN A 60 -20.25 14.53 -13.35
C GLN A 60 -21.40 13.52 -13.24
N PRO A 61 -21.41 12.39 -13.97
CA PRO A 61 -22.46 11.39 -13.81
C PRO A 61 -22.51 10.82 -12.39
N ALA A 62 -21.35 10.62 -11.75
CA ALA A 62 -21.25 10.11 -10.38
C ALA A 62 -21.76 11.13 -9.36
N LEU A 63 -21.37 12.41 -9.51
CA LEU A 63 -21.79 13.50 -8.63
C LEU A 63 -23.31 13.75 -8.63
N ARG A 64 -24.00 13.40 -9.72
CA ARG A 64 -25.47 13.55 -9.83
C ARG A 64 -26.25 12.41 -9.17
N LEU A 65 -25.59 11.33 -8.77
CA LEU A 65 -26.29 10.22 -8.13
C LEU A 65 -26.72 10.56 -6.70
N PRO A 66 -27.93 10.12 -6.27
CA PRO A 66 -28.39 10.33 -4.91
C PRO A 66 -27.41 9.80 -3.86
N GLY A 67 -27.11 10.64 -2.88
CA GLY A 67 -26.27 10.27 -1.74
C GLY A 67 -24.76 10.43 -1.95
N ILE A 68 -24.30 10.83 -3.15
CA ILE A 68 -22.91 11.24 -3.36
C ILE A 68 -22.71 12.69 -2.90
N ARG A 69 -21.60 12.93 -2.20
CA ARG A 69 -21.29 14.22 -1.58
C ARG A 69 -19.99 14.83 -2.09
N ALA A 70 -19.07 14.00 -2.56
CA ALA A 70 -17.83 14.44 -3.17
C ALA A 70 -17.30 13.39 -4.15
N ALA A 71 -16.54 13.86 -5.14
CA ALA A 71 -15.75 13.03 -6.03
C ALA A 71 -14.45 13.76 -6.38
N VAL A 72 -13.34 13.03 -6.46
CA VAL A 72 -12.01 13.60 -6.79
C VAL A 72 -11.27 12.70 -7.76
N LEU A 73 -10.41 13.30 -8.59
CA LEU A 73 -9.48 12.55 -9.45
C LEU A 73 -8.26 12.08 -8.66
N ALA A 74 -7.75 10.89 -8.95
CA ALA A 74 -6.52 10.40 -8.31
C ALA A 74 -5.26 11.10 -8.84
N GLY A 75 -5.24 11.43 -10.13
CA GLY A 75 -4.22 12.25 -10.77
C GLY A 75 -4.83 13.22 -11.78
N SER A 76 -4.02 14.12 -12.34
CA SER A 76 -4.46 15.08 -13.36
C SER A 76 -4.22 14.51 -14.77
N PRO A 77 -5.27 14.21 -15.56
CA PRO A 77 -5.09 13.80 -16.95
C PRO A 77 -4.39 14.87 -17.81
N PRO A 78 -3.60 14.47 -18.82
CA PRO A 78 -3.28 13.09 -19.15
C PRO A 78 -2.25 12.46 -18.20
N PHE A 79 -2.46 11.21 -17.82
CA PHE A 79 -1.48 10.41 -17.07
C PHE A 79 -1.50 8.95 -17.52
N THR A 80 -0.45 8.20 -17.20
CA THR A 80 -0.34 6.77 -17.55
C THR A 80 -0.61 5.91 -16.33
N VAL A 81 -1.55 4.98 -16.45
CA VAL A 81 -1.71 3.87 -15.50
C VAL A 81 -0.77 2.74 -15.87
N ARG A 82 -0.22 2.06 -14.86
CA ARG A 82 0.89 1.08 -15.04
C ARG A 82 0.60 -0.31 -14.51
N TYR A 83 -0.55 -0.51 -13.88
CA TYR A 83 -1.00 -1.84 -13.46
C TYR A 83 -2.52 -1.90 -13.40
N TYR A 84 -3.05 -3.14 -13.44
CA TYR A 84 -4.47 -3.36 -13.20
C TYR A 84 -4.75 -3.07 -11.72
N GLY A 85 -5.59 -2.09 -11.43
CA GLY A 85 -5.80 -1.62 -10.05
C GLY A 85 -5.35 -0.19 -9.76
N ASP A 86 -4.58 0.43 -10.66
CA ASP A 86 -4.08 1.80 -10.50
C ASP A 86 -5.22 2.80 -10.25
N GLU A 87 -5.02 3.80 -9.39
CA GLU A 87 -6.10 4.69 -8.97
C GLU A 87 -6.49 5.70 -10.08
N LEU A 88 -7.78 5.81 -10.36
CA LEU A 88 -8.31 6.76 -11.36
C LEU A 88 -9.04 7.93 -10.70
N ALA A 89 -9.94 7.61 -9.76
CA ALA A 89 -10.78 8.58 -9.06
C ALA A 89 -11.26 7.99 -7.74
N ALA A 90 -11.87 8.82 -6.89
CA ALA A 90 -12.57 8.36 -5.71
C ALA A 90 -13.85 9.15 -5.48
N VAL A 91 -14.80 8.55 -4.76
CA VAL A 91 -16.08 9.15 -4.39
C VAL A 91 -16.33 8.99 -2.90
N ALA A 92 -17.09 9.93 -2.33
CA ALA A 92 -17.62 9.85 -0.97
C ALA A 92 -19.14 9.99 -0.96
N GLY A 93 -19.82 9.11 -0.24
CA GLY A 93 -21.28 9.07 -0.20
C GLY A 93 -21.87 8.47 1.07
N LEU A 94 -23.19 8.56 1.18
CA LEU A 94 -23.96 8.17 2.38
C LEU A 94 -24.03 6.66 2.60
N SER A 95 -23.74 5.85 1.58
CA SER A 95 -23.72 4.39 1.69
C SER A 95 -22.69 3.78 0.74
N LYS A 96 -22.19 2.58 1.07
CA LYS A 96 -21.34 1.80 0.16
C LYS A 96 -22.02 1.56 -1.19
N GLN A 97 -23.33 1.31 -1.20
CA GLN A 97 -24.07 1.04 -2.42
C GLN A 97 -24.11 2.27 -3.33
N ALA A 98 -24.39 3.45 -2.77
CA ALA A 98 -24.35 4.70 -3.54
C ALA A 98 -22.95 4.93 -4.14
N CYS A 99 -21.88 4.70 -3.37
CA CYS A 99 -20.52 4.81 -3.88
C CYS A 99 -20.26 3.83 -5.02
N LEU A 100 -20.64 2.55 -4.89
CA LEU A 100 -20.47 1.56 -5.96
C LEU A 100 -21.20 1.95 -7.24
N ASP A 101 -22.43 2.47 -7.14
CA ASP A 101 -23.19 2.95 -8.29
C ASP A 101 -22.52 4.16 -8.94
N ALA A 102 -21.99 5.07 -8.12
CA ALA A 102 -21.24 6.24 -8.58
C ALA A 102 -19.94 5.87 -9.31
N LEU A 103 -19.18 4.89 -8.79
CA LEU A 103 -17.98 4.39 -9.47
C LEU A 103 -18.29 3.86 -10.87
N ARG A 104 -19.43 3.18 -11.07
CA ARG A 104 -19.87 2.70 -12.39
C ARG A 104 -20.30 3.81 -13.34
N ALA A 105 -20.74 4.94 -12.81
CA ALA A 105 -21.18 6.08 -13.61
C ALA A 105 -20.02 6.94 -14.13
N ILE A 106 -18.85 6.89 -13.48
CA ILE A 106 -17.65 7.62 -13.93
C ILE A 106 -17.26 7.14 -15.33
N ARG A 107 -17.02 8.10 -16.23
CA ARG A 107 -16.59 7.82 -17.60
C ARG A 107 -15.10 8.08 -17.72
N VAL A 108 -14.38 7.14 -18.32
CA VAL A 108 -12.92 7.20 -18.47
C VAL A 108 -12.59 6.99 -19.94
N GLU A 109 -11.89 7.95 -20.54
CA GLU A 109 -11.31 7.80 -21.87
C GLU A 109 -9.84 7.44 -21.74
N ALA A 110 -9.45 6.32 -22.33
CA ALA A 110 -8.11 5.80 -22.23
C ALA A 110 -7.68 5.12 -23.53
N ASP A 111 -6.38 5.26 -23.84
CA ASP A 111 -5.73 4.54 -24.92
C ASP A 111 -4.89 3.41 -24.31
N SER A 112 -5.22 2.16 -24.63
CA SER A 112 -4.50 1.00 -24.11
C SER A 112 -3.06 1.02 -24.61
N LEU A 113 -2.13 0.66 -23.73
CA LEU A 113 -0.71 0.55 -24.05
C LEU A 113 -0.26 -0.92 -23.97
N PRO A 114 0.79 -1.33 -24.70
CA PRO A 114 1.48 -2.59 -24.45
C PRO A 114 1.99 -2.65 -23.01
N PHE A 115 2.01 -3.83 -22.41
CA PHE A 115 2.45 -4.04 -21.04
C PHE A 115 3.21 -5.37 -20.90
N VAL A 116 3.95 -5.51 -19.79
CA VAL A 116 4.68 -6.72 -19.42
C VAL A 116 4.47 -6.99 -17.92
N VAL A 117 4.30 -8.27 -17.55
CA VAL A 117 4.02 -8.68 -16.15
C VAL A 117 5.02 -9.69 -15.60
N GLU A 118 5.88 -10.25 -16.44
CA GLU A 118 6.94 -11.18 -16.03
C GLU A 118 8.29 -10.48 -16.07
N GLU A 119 9.08 -10.61 -15.00
CA GLU A 119 10.35 -9.90 -14.85
C GLU A 119 11.34 -10.29 -15.94
N GLN A 120 11.47 -11.60 -16.25
CA GLN A 120 12.36 -12.06 -17.31
C GLN A 120 11.93 -11.59 -18.70
N ALA A 121 10.62 -11.39 -18.94
CA ALA A 121 10.14 -10.82 -20.19
C ALA A 121 10.42 -9.31 -20.25
N ALA A 122 10.30 -8.60 -19.12
CA ALA A 122 10.57 -7.17 -19.03
C ALA A 122 12.04 -6.81 -19.28
N LEU A 123 12.96 -7.75 -19.08
CA LEU A 123 14.40 -7.62 -19.36
C LEU A 123 14.80 -7.81 -20.82
N ARG A 124 13.91 -8.32 -21.68
CA ARG A 124 14.26 -8.59 -23.09
C ARG A 124 14.34 -7.30 -23.88
N GLU A 125 15.20 -7.28 -24.89
CA GLU A 125 15.24 -6.20 -25.87
C GLU A 125 13.86 -6.02 -26.54
N GLY A 126 13.39 -4.78 -26.62
CA GLY A 126 12.08 -4.45 -27.18
C GLY A 126 10.88 -4.76 -26.27
N ALA A 127 11.08 -5.19 -25.03
CA ALA A 127 9.98 -5.33 -24.06
C ALA A 127 9.26 -3.97 -23.85
N PRO A 128 7.93 -3.98 -23.64
CA PRO A 128 7.21 -2.75 -23.28
C PRO A 128 7.84 -2.05 -22.09
N ALA A 129 8.14 -0.76 -22.23
CA ALA A 129 8.67 0.04 -21.13
C ALA A 129 7.56 0.40 -20.13
N VAL A 130 7.75 0.08 -18.85
CA VAL A 130 6.80 0.42 -17.79
C VAL A 130 6.78 1.93 -17.49
N PHE A 131 7.96 2.55 -17.56
CA PHE A 131 8.14 3.99 -17.45
C PHE A 131 8.70 4.55 -18.75
N GLU A 132 8.07 5.61 -19.27
CA GLU A 132 8.52 6.25 -20.50
C GLU A 132 9.97 6.74 -20.35
N ASN A 133 10.80 6.45 -21.36
CA ASN A 133 12.21 6.81 -21.43
C ASN A 133 13.07 6.25 -20.29
N GLN A 134 12.65 5.14 -19.66
CA GLN A 134 13.42 4.47 -18.62
C GLN A 134 13.51 2.96 -18.91
N PRO A 135 14.67 2.33 -18.65
CA PRO A 135 14.79 0.89 -18.73
C PRO A 135 13.93 0.20 -17.65
N ASN A 136 13.45 -1.00 -17.94
CA ASN A 136 12.67 -1.80 -16.98
C ASN A 136 13.52 -2.34 -15.81
N ALA A 137 14.84 -2.25 -15.88
CA ALA A 137 15.75 -2.66 -14.84
C ALA A 137 16.81 -1.59 -14.57
N SER A 138 17.17 -1.45 -13.30
CA SER A 138 18.31 -0.65 -12.87
C SER A 138 19.62 -1.43 -13.04
N GLU A 139 20.74 -0.70 -13.05
CA GLU A 139 22.07 -1.31 -12.96
C GLU A 139 22.20 -2.25 -11.74
N PRO A 140 22.85 -3.41 -11.88
CA PRO A 140 23.02 -4.35 -10.78
C PRO A 140 23.98 -3.78 -9.73
N ARG A 141 23.68 -4.03 -8.44
CA ARG A 141 24.61 -3.74 -7.36
C ARG A 141 25.56 -4.92 -7.17
N LEU A 142 26.79 -4.80 -7.65
CA LEU A 142 27.83 -5.80 -7.42
C LEU A 142 28.39 -5.66 -6.00
N MET A 143 28.44 -6.77 -5.26
CA MET A 143 29.10 -6.85 -3.96
C MET A 143 30.00 -8.08 -3.98
N GLU A 144 31.30 -7.86 -3.83
CA GLU A 144 32.33 -8.90 -3.85
C GLU A 144 33.15 -8.83 -2.57
N THR A 145 33.55 -9.98 -2.04
CA THR A 145 34.42 -10.08 -0.86
C THR A 145 35.40 -11.22 -1.08
N GLY A 146 36.70 -10.89 -1.11
CA GLY A 146 37.74 -11.84 -1.52
C GLY A 146 37.80 -12.04 -3.03
N ASP A 147 38.44 -13.13 -3.47
CA ASP A 147 38.53 -13.54 -4.88
C ASP A 147 37.62 -14.76 -5.08
N VAL A 148 36.43 -14.51 -5.64
CA VAL A 148 35.38 -15.52 -5.81
C VAL A 148 35.79 -16.57 -6.85
N ASP A 149 36.46 -16.18 -7.92
CA ASP A 149 36.91 -17.09 -8.98
C ASP A 149 38.00 -18.03 -8.47
N ALA A 150 38.99 -17.51 -7.74
CA ALA A 150 40.00 -18.34 -7.08
C ALA A 150 39.38 -19.24 -6.00
N GLY A 151 38.33 -18.77 -5.32
CA GLY A 151 37.53 -19.56 -4.40
C GLY A 151 36.90 -20.79 -5.07
N PHE A 152 36.24 -20.58 -6.21
CA PHE A 152 35.63 -21.68 -6.98
C PHE A 152 36.67 -22.64 -7.55
N GLN A 153 37.84 -22.17 -8.00
CA GLN A 153 38.91 -23.06 -8.48
C GLN A 153 39.46 -23.97 -7.37
N LYS A 154 39.41 -23.51 -6.11
CA LYS A 154 39.85 -24.27 -4.95
C LYS A 154 38.76 -25.17 -4.38
N ALA A 155 37.50 -25.02 -4.75
CA ALA A 155 36.41 -25.83 -4.20
C ALA A 155 36.55 -27.31 -4.61
N ASP A 156 36.30 -28.22 -3.67
CA ASP A 156 36.27 -29.66 -3.99
C ASP A 156 34.91 -30.08 -4.57
N GLN A 157 33.84 -29.34 -4.23
CA GLN A 157 32.48 -29.53 -4.72
C GLN A 157 31.87 -28.16 -5.03
N ILE A 158 31.11 -28.10 -6.13
CA ILE A 158 30.37 -26.90 -6.54
C ILE A 158 28.93 -27.31 -6.79
N VAL A 159 27.99 -26.58 -6.21
CA VAL A 159 26.55 -26.71 -6.48
C VAL A 159 26.04 -25.41 -7.08
N GLU A 160 25.22 -25.53 -8.11
CA GLU A 160 24.55 -24.40 -8.75
C GLU A 160 23.06 -24.70 -8.83
N GLY A 161 22.24 -23.69 -8.52
CA GLY A 161 20.80 -23.81 -8.54
C GLY A 161 20.12 -22.50 -8.91
N ILE A 162 18.92 -22.63 -9.44
CA ILE A 162 17.99 -21.52 -9.66
C ILE A 162 16.90 -21.65 -8.61
N PHE A 163 16.72 -20.59 -7.83
CA PHE A 163 15.70 -20.50 -6.78
C PHE A 163 14.74 -19.37 -7.12
N GLN A 164 13.45 -19.61 -6.86
CA GLN A 164 12.40 -18.63 -7.08
C GLN A 164 11.51 -18.53 -5.85
N THR A 165 11.05 -17.31 -5.57
CA THR A 165 9.97 -17.06 -4.61
C THR A 165 8.81 -16.41 -5.35
N PRO A 166 7.56 -16.85 -5.17
CA PRO A 166 6.41 -16.20 -5.78
C PRO A 166 6.13 -14.85 -5.10
N VAL A 167 5.28 -14.05 -5.74
CA VAL A 167 4.65 -12.90 -5.08
C VAL A 167 3.89 -13.37 -3.84
N GLN A 168 4.06 -12.67 -2.72
CA GLN A 168 3.34 -12.97 -1.47
C GLN A 168 2.63 -11.73 -0.95
N LEU A 169 1.33 -11.89 -0.68
CA LEU A 169 0.49 -10.84 -0.09
C LEU A 169 0.49 -10.94 1.44
N HIS A 170 0.38 -9.78 2.10
CA HIS A 170 0.43 -9.66 3.55
C HIS A 170 -0.78 -10.28 4.27
N GLN A 171 -1.96 -10.27 3.61
CA GLN A 171 -3.20 -10.87 4.11
C GLN A 171 -3.59 -10.42 5.55
N CYS A 172 -3.39 -9.13 5.85
CA CYS A 172 -3.85 -8.51 7.08
C CYS A 172 -5.36 -8.69 7.24
N LEU A 173 -5.87 -9.07 8.41
CA LEU A 173 -7.32 -9.29 8.60
C LEU A 173 -8.10 -7.98 8.50
N GLU A 174 -7.59 -6.91 9.09
CA GLU A 174 -8.06 -5.55 8.78
C GLU A 174 -7.42 -5.10 7.47
N THR A 175 -8.23 -4.63 6.51
CA THR A 175 -7.72 -4.07 5.25
C THR A 175 -7.05 -2.71 5.48
N HIS A 176 -6.21 -2.28 4.55
CA HIS A 176 -5.71 -0.90 4.51
C HIS A 176 -6.86 0.09 4.41
N GLY A 177 -6.64 1.25 5.00
CA GLY A 177 -7.65 2.30 5.02
C GLY A 177 -7.51 3.26 6.18
N ASN A 178 -8.22 4.36 6.02
CA ASN A 178 -8.23 5.47 6.96
C ASN A 178 -9.64 6.06 7.06
N THR A 179 -10.00 6.51 8.25
CA THR A 179 -11.06 7.51 8.42
C THR A 179 -10.38 8.87 8.57
N ILE A 180 -10.68 9.83 7.69
CA ILE A 180 -10.02 11.14 7.70
C ILE A 180 -11.05 12.26 7.71
N GLN A 181 -10.81 13.25 8.55
CA GLN A 181 -11.57 14.48 8.62
C GLN A 181 -10.66 15.67 8.30
N TRP A 182 -11.03 16.44 7.28
CA TRP A 182 -10.48 17.77 7.05
C TRP A 182 -11.05 18.75 8.07
N ASN A 183 -10.20 19.49 8.82
CA ASN A 183 -10.63 20.30 9.97
C ASN A 183 -10.27 21.79 9.84
N GLY A 184 -10.31 22.33 8.62
CA GLY A 184 -10.03 23.73 8.33
C GLY A 184 -8.66 23.87 7.67
N ASP A 185 -7.60 23.95 8.48
CA ASP A 185 -6.21 24.09 8.04
C ASP A 185 -5.36 22.80 8.20
N GLY A 186 -6.00 21.68 8.56
CA GLY A 186 -5.34 20.41 8.82
C GLY A 186 -6.23 19.18 8.62
N VAL A 187 -5.80 18.07 9.21
CA VAL A 187 -6.54 16.80 9.19
C VAL A 187 -6.43 16.03 10.52
N ILE A 188 -7.50 15.30 10.84
CA ILE A 188 -7.49 14.21 11.82
C ILE A 188 -7.64 12.90 11.05
N CYS A 189 -6.73 11.96 11.28
CA CYS A 189 -6.68 10.66 10.62
C CYS A 189 -6.72 9.53 11.64
N TRP A 190 -7.74 8.68 11.58
CA TRP A 190 -7.76 7.38 12.25
C TRP A 190 -7.26 6.33 11.26
N ALA A 191 -6.01 5.87 11.45
CA ALA A 191 -5.29 5.07 10.48
C ALA A 191 -5.11 3.62 10.92
N SER A 192 -5.30 2.68 10.00
CA SER A 192 -4.78 1.32 10.16
C SER A 192 -3.30 1.33 9.79
N THR A 193 -2.40 1.55 10.76
CA THR A 193 -0.96 1.72 10.51
C THR A 193 -0.06 1.07 11.56
N GLN A 194 1.18 0.77 11.16
CA GLN A 194 2.32 0.39 11.98
C GLN A 194 3.17 1.60 12.39
N GLY A 195 2.99 2.76 11.75
CA GLY A 195 3.81 3.96 11.97
C GLY A 195 3.01 5.25 11.84
N ILE A 196 2.54 5.80 12.96
CA ILE A 196 1.74 7.03 12.97
C ILE A 196 2.51 8.26 12.47
N PHE A 197 3.82 8.35 12.74
CA PHE A 197 4.65 9.47 12.27
C PHE A 197 4.84 9.43 10.76
N SER A 198 5.11 8.26 10.19
CA SER A 198 5.21 8.10 8.74
C SER A 198 3.89 8.37 8.00
N VAL A 199 2.74 8.09 8.63
CA VAL A 199 1.43 8.55 8.12
C VAL A 199 1.30 10.06 8.20
N GLN A 200 1.76 10.68 9.30
CA GLN A 200 1.71 12.12 9.51
C GLN A 200 2.54 12.87 8.45
N ASP A 201 3.79 12.43 8.24
CA ASP A 201 4.70 12.95 7.23
C ASP A 201 4.07 12.85 5.84
N GLY A 202 3.59 11.66 5.48
CA GLY A 202 2.94 11.43 4.20
C GLY A 202 1.71 12.31 3.96
N LEU A 203 0.84 12.51 4.97
CA LEU A 203 -0.32 13.38 4.83
C LEU A 203 0.07 14.86 4.76
N SER A 204 1.05 15.30 5.54
CA SER A 204 1.61 16.66 5.49
C SER A 204 2.08 16.98 4.06
N ASP A 205 2.94 16.13 3.51
CA ASP A 205 3.53 16.32 2.18
C ASP A 205 2.48 16.29 1.07
N ASN A 206 1.59 15.28 1.07
CA ASN A 206 0.58 15.12 0.02
C ASN A 206 -0.48 16.23 0.02
N LEU A 207 -0.78 16.82 1.17
CA LEU A 207 -1.84 17.82 1.32
C LEU A 207 -1.29 19.25 1.38
N GLY A 208 0.03 19.42 1.52
CA GLY A 208 0.67 20.72 1.70
C GLY A 208 0.25 21.41 3.00
N VAL A 209 -0.01 20.63 4.06
CA VAL A 209 -0.39 21.16 5.38
C VAL A 209 0.77 20.98 6.36
N PRO A 210 1.02 21.93 7.29
CA PRO A 210 2.07 21.77 8.29
C PRO A 210 1.89 20.53 9.18
N LEU A 211 2.99 19.91 9.63
CA LEU A 211 2.98 18.70 10.46
C LEU A 211 2.14 18.84 11.74
N ASP A 212 2.18 20.01 12.39
CA ASP A 212 1.39 20.31 13.60
C ASP A 212 -0.12 20.43 13.34
N ARG A 213 -0.53 20.46 12.07
CA ARG A 213 -1.91 20.40 11.60
C ARG A 213 -2.35 19.00 11.17
N VAL A 214 -1.49 18.00 11.30
CA VAL A 214 -1.82 16.60 11.00
C VAL A 214 -1.84 15.79 12.29
N ARG A 215 -3.01 15.30 12.68
CA ARG A 215 -3.17 14.40 13.83
C ARG A 215 -3.47 12.98 13.37
N VAL A 216 -2.58 12.04 13.67
CA VAL A 216 -2.77 10.61 13.35
C VAL A 216 -3.06 9.81 14.63
N ILE A 217 -4.07 8.96 14.59
CA ILE A 217 -4.55 8.16 15.71
C ILE A 217 -4.64 6.69 15.28
N THR A 218 -4.01 5.81 16.06
CA THR A 218 -4.14 4.35 15.94
C THR A 218 -4.20 3.75 17.35
N GLU A 219 -5.35 3.20 17.73
CA GLU A 219 -5.50 2.51 19.02
C GLU A 219 -5.24 1.01 18.88
N PHE A 220 -5.94 0.38 17.93
CA PHE A 220 -5.72 -1.00 17.53
C PHE A 220 -5.58 -1.09 16.01
N MET A 221 -4.83 -2.09 15.55
CA MET A 221 -4.57 -2.35 14.13
C MET A 221 -4.59 -3.86 13.88
N GLY A 222 -5.34 -4.29 12.86
CA GLY A 222 -5.62 -5.70 12.57
C GLY A 222 -4.59 -6.38 11.67
N GLY A 223 -3.31 -6.16 11.97
CA GLY A 223 -2.17 -6.69 11.20
C GLY A 223 -1.65 -5.73 10.13
N GLY A 224 -0.35 -5.88 9.84
CA GLY A 224 0.37 -5.07 8.85
C GLY A 224 1.49 -5.86 8.15
N PHE A 225 2.26 -6.66 8.89
CA PHE A 225 3.30 -7.54 8.33
C PHE A 225 4.32 -6.83 7.40
N GLY A 226 4.51 -5.52 7.57
CA GLY A 226 5.39 -4.69 6.76
C GLY A 226 4.68 -3.84 5.69
N SER A 227 3.36 -3.91 5.57
CA SER A 227 2.61 -3.24 4.50
C SER A 227 1.97 -1.90 4.87
N LYS A 228 1.91 -1.54 6.16
CA LYS A 228 1.13 -0.39 6.64
C LYS A 228 2.01 0.64 7.32
N PHE A 229 2.87 1.32 6.57
CA PHE A 229 3.73 2.38 7.12
C PHE A 229 3.30 3.80 6.76
N GLY A 230 2.47 3.98 5.73
CA GLY A 230 1.99 5.30 5.30
C GLY A 230 0.48 5.37 5.22
N ALA A 231 -0.05 6.56 4.93
CA ALA A 231 -1.48 6.78 4.71
C ALA A 231 -1.98 6.10 3.42
N GLY A 232 -1.07 5.81 2.50
CA GLY A 232 -1.37 5.30 1.17
C GLY A 232 -2.11 6.32 0.29
N VAL A 233 -2.41 5.91 -0.93
CA VAL A 233 -3.23 6.72 -1.86
C VAL A 233 -4.64 6.87 -1.29
N GLU A 234 -5.14 5.85 -0.61
CA GLU A 234 -6.43 5.86 0.10
C GLU A 234 -6.53 6.97 1.14
N GLY A 235 -5.46 7.26 1.89
CA GLY A 235 -5.43 8.34 2.86
C GLY A 235 -5.47 9.71 2.19
N ALA A 236 -4.63 9.94 1.18
CA ALA A 236 -4.64 11.21 0.44
C ALA A 236 -6.01 11.47 -0.22
N LEU A 237 -6.62 10.45 -0.81
CA LEU A 237 -7.96 10.53 -1.40
C LEU A 237 -9.05 10.78 -0.36
N ALA A 238 -9.02 10.09 0.79
CA ALA A 238 -9.99 10.32 1.87
C ALA A 238 -9.92 11.75 2.41
N ALA A 239 -8.72 12.31 2.58
CA ALA A 239 -8.53 13.70 3.01
C ALA A 239 -9.11 14.69 1.99
N ARG A 240 -8.82 14.51 0.70
CA ARG A 240 -9.33 15.35 -0.39
C ARG A 240 -10.84 15.25 -0.53
N LEU A 241 -11.41 14.05 -0.40
CA LEU A 241 -12.85 13.84 -0.37
C LEU A 241 -13.51 14.52 0.83
N SER A 242 -12.88 14.44 2.01
CA SER A 242 -13.38 15.10 3.22
C SER A 242 -13.40 16.62 3.04
N LYS A 243 -12.33 17.19 2.47
CA LYS A 243 -12.24 18.62 2.13
C LYS A 243 -13.35 19.03 1.17
N GLU A 244 -13.55 18.29 0.08
CA GLU A 244 -14.60 18.56 -0.92
C GLU A 244 -16.01 18.41 -0.33
N ALA A 245 -16.20 17.49 0.61
CA ALA A 245 -17.45 17.30 1.34
C ALA A 245 -17.66 18.33 2.47
N GLY A 246 -16.87 19.41 2.54
CA GLY A 246 -17.01 20.47 3.54
C GLY A 246 -16.50 20.10 4.93
N GLY A 247 -15.51 19.21 5.01
CA GLY A 247 -14.91 18.75 6.28
C GLY A 247 -15.64 17.58 6.94
N VAL A 248 -16.61 16.96 6.25
CA VAL A 248 -17.27 15.75 6.75
C VAL A 248 -16.27 14.58 6.75
N PRO A 249 -16.16 13.78 7.83
CA PRO A 249 -15.25 12.65 7.89
C PRO A 249 -15.52 11.62 6.77
N VAL A 250 -14.47 11.13 6.12
CA VAL A 250 -14.55 10.10 5.08
C VAL A 250 -13.82 8.86 5.56
N ARG A 251 -14.53 7.74 5.68
CA ARG A 251 -13.95 6.42 5.95
C ARG A 251 -13.74 5.70 4.63
N LEU A 252 -12.48 5.61 4.22
CA LEU A 252 -12.03 4.89 3.05
C LEU A 252 -11.24 3.66 3.53
N MET A 253 -11.96 2.55 3.69
CA MET A 253 -11.36 1.23 3.90
C MET A 253 -11.43 0.45 2.60
N LEU A 254 -10.29 -0.09 2.16
CA LEU A 254 -10.24 -0.90 0.96
C LEU A 254 -11.10 -2.16 1.11
N THR A 255 -11.65 -2.62 -0.02
CA THR A 255 -12.25 -3.96 -0.06
C THR A 255 -11.15 -5.02 0.05
N ARG A 256 -11.51 -6.26 0.39
CA ARG A 256 -10.53 -7.37 0.39
C ARG A 256 -9.89 -7.59 -1.00
N PHE A 257 -10.64 -7.31 -2.06
CA PHE A 257 -10.11 -7.39 -3.42
C PHE A 257 -9.07 -6.29 -3.67
N ASP A 258 -9.39 -5.04 -3.33
CA ASP A 258 -8.46 -3.91 -3.49
C ASP A 258 -7.21 -4.04 -2.61
N GLU A 259 -7.37 -4.57 -1.40
CA GLU A 259 -6.27 -4.93 -0.49
C GLU A 259 -5.30 -5.91 -1.14
N ALA A 260 -5.80 -6.94 -1.82
CA ALA A 260 -4.93 -7.90 -2.49
C ALA A 260 -4.27 -7.30 -3.75
N LEU A 261 -4.89 -6.28 -4.34
CA LEU A 261 -4.51 -5.76 -5.65
C LEU A 261 -3.49 -4.62 -5.59
N ALA A 262 -3.63 -3.69 -4.63
CA ALA A 262 -3.06 -2.35 -4.77
C ALA A 262 -2.22 -1.84 -3.58
N VAL A 263 -2.01 -2.63 -2.53
CA VAL A 263 -1.30 -2.17 -1.31
C VAL A 263 0.13 -2.73 -1.18
N GLY A 264 0.68 -3.18 -2.29
CA GLY A 264 2.01 -3.78 -2.36
C GLY A 264 2.07 -5.24 -1.93
N ASN A 265 3.24 -5.84 -2.09
CA ASN A 265 3.50 -7.26 -1.86
C ASN A 265 4.99 -7.49 -1.58
N ARG A 266 5.33 -8.70 -1.13
CA ARG A 266 6.69 -9.21 -1.34
C ARG A 266 6.81 -9.52 -2.84
N PRO A 267 7.71 -8.86 -3.58
CA PRO A 267 7.89 -9.14 -4.99
C PRO A 267 8.40 -10.57 -5.16
N SER A 268 8.10 -11.17 -6.31
CA SER A 268 8.78 -12.39 -6.73
C SER A 268 10.29 -12.15 -6.84
N SER A 269 11.04 -13.23 -6.73
CA SER A 269 12.48 -13.16 -6.95
C SER A 269 12.95 -14.37 -7.75
N PHE A 270 13.99 -14.14 -8.56
CA PHE A 270 14.71 -15.15 -9.32
C PHE A 270 16.18 -15.04 -8.94
N GLN A 271 16.76 -16.14 -8.45
CA GLN A 271 18.09 -16.15 -7.86
C GLN A 271 18.87 -17.29 -8.47
N LYS A 272 19.93 -16.96 -9.22
CA LYS A 272 20.94 -17.94 -9.61
C LYS A 272 22.01 -17.97 -8.53
N VAL A 273 22.10 -19.07 -7.80
CA VAL A 273 23.02 -19.23 -6.66
C VAL A 273 24.02 -20.32 -6.99
N ARG A 274 25.30 -20.00 -6.80
CA ARG A 274 26.41 -20.94 -6.95
C ARG A 274 27.22 -20.95 -5.66
N LEU A 275 27.49 -22.13 -5.12
CA LEU A 275 28.23 -22.34 -3.87
C LEU A 275 29.34 -23.34 -4.12
N GLY A 276 30.53 -23.05 -3.60
CA GLY A 276 31.69 -23.95 -3.62
C GLY A 276 32.10 -24.27 -2.20
N ALA A 277 32.45 -25.53 -1.94
CA ALA A 277 32.90 -25.98 -0.62
C ALA A 277 34.04 -27.01 -0.73
N LYS A 278 34.80 -27.14 0.34
CA LYS A 278 35.77 -28.22 0.58
C LYS A 278 35.07 -29.49 1.04
N LYS A 279 35.78 -30.63 0.97
CA LYS A 279 35.24 -31.92 1.44
C LYS A 279 34.87 -31.94 2.92
N ASP A 280 35.46 -31.07 3.75
CA ASP A 280 35.14 -30.95 5.18
C ASP A 280 33.93 -30.05 5.48
N GLY A 281 33.33 -29.45 4.44
CA GLY A 281 32.15 -28.59 4.55
C GLY A 281 32.45 -27.09 4.72
N THR A 282 33.71 -26.68 4.66
CA THR A 282 34.11 -25.26 4.63
C THR A 282 33.96 -24.60 3.27
#